data_AF-A0A3R6HEX5-F1
#
_entry.id   AF-A0A3R6HEX5-F1
#
_cell.length_a   1.000
_cell.length_b   1.000
_cell.length_c   1.000
_cell.angle_alpha   90.00
_cell.angle_beta   90.00
_cell.angle_gamma   90.00
#
_symmetry.space_group_name_H-M   'P 1'
#
loop_
_entity.id
_entity.type
_entity.pdbx_description
1 polymer ?
#
loop_
_entity_poly.entity_id
_entity_poly.type
_entity_poly.pdbx_seq_one_letter_code
_entity_poly.pdbx_strand_id
1 'polypeptide(L)'
;MSQTQNPLTPVTSIPLIPIVVFNNSAELKVHVSNHIVVNRCNLNWAISQYHDIILNATQVDRIVNTIQRYYTIADKEEIRQHEHNVYDRQYRAKSLIRQGVCPQCGGQLVLRKGRYGSFYGCSNYPKCKFTLNK
;
A
#
# COMPACT_ATOMS: atom_id res chain seq x y z
N MET A 1 -31.20 2.39 -25.30
CA MET A 1 -30.80 2.09 -23.91
C MET A 1 -29.75 0.99 -23.96
N SER A 2 -28.48 1.38 -23.99
CA SER A 2 -27.35 0.48 -24.19
C SER A 2 -27.06 -0.24 -22.88
N GLN A 3 -27.33 -1.56 -22.84
CA GLN A 3 -27.04 -2.39 -21.69
C GLN A 3 -25.52 -2.48 -21.53
N THR A 4 -24.99 -1.90 -20.46
CA THR A 4 -23.61 -2.14 -20.01
C THR A 4 -23.52 -3.58 -19.51
N GLN A 5 -23.20 -4.51 -20.42
CA GLN A 5 -22.83 -5.86 -20.03
C GLN A 5 -21.58 -5.77 -19.15
N ASN A 6 -21.69 -6.31 -17.94
CA ASN A 6 -20.59 -6.42 -16.99
C ASN A 6 -19.44 -7.18 -17.69
N PRO A 7 -18.27 -6.55 -17.95
CA PRO A 7 -17.23 -7.13 -18.82
C PRO A 7 -16.53 -8.34 -18.20
N LEU A 8 -16.82 -8.64 -16.94
CA LEU A 8 -16.32 -9.80 -16.22
C LEU A 8 -17.40 -10.89 -16.19
N THR A 9 -17.53 -11.64 -17.29
CA THR A 9 -17.97 -13.04 -17.19
C THR A 9 -17.15 -13.71 -16.08
N PRO A 10 -17.74 -14.47 -15.14
CA PRO A 10 -17.03 -14.99 -13.98
C PRO A 10 -15.81 -15.74 -14.47
N VAL A 11 -14.63 -15.19 -14.19
CA VAL A 11 -13.37 -15.85 -14.50
C VAL A 11 -13.43 -17.19 -13.78
N THR A 12 -13.27 -18.25 -14.56
CA THR A 12 -13.09 -19.64 -14.13
C THR A 12 -12.44 -19.74 -12.76
N SER A 13 -12.97 -20.58 -11.86
CA SER A 13 -12.51 -20.75 -10.47
C SER A 13 -10.99 -20.87 -10.38
N ILE A 14 -10.32 -19.76 -10.03
CA ILE A 14 -8.87 -19.73 -9.83
C ILE A 14 -8.62 -20.48 -8.51
N PRO A 15 -7.79 -21.54 -8.50
CA PRO A 15 -7.49 -22.28 -7.28
C PRO A 15 -6.80 -21.34 -6.28
N LEU A 16 -7.37 -21.25 -5.08
CA LEU A 16 -6.75 -20.51 -3.98
C LEU A 16 -5.76 -21.44 -3.28
N ILE A 17 -4.49 -21.05 -3.28
CA ILE A 17 -3.42 -21.80 -2.63
C ILE A 17 -2.99 -21.05 -1.36
N PRO A 18 -3.37 -21.52 -0.17
CA PRO A 18 -3.01 -20.85 1.08
C PRO A 18 -1.54 -21.13 1.44
N ILE A 19 -0.79 -20.05 1.72
CA ILE A 19 0.58 -20.11 2.23
C ILE A 19 0.61 -19.42 3.59
N VAL A 20 1.09 -20.12 4.62
CA VAL A 20 1.27 -19.57 5.97
C VAL A 20 2.73 -19.14 6.12
N VAL A 21 2.94 -17.87 6.46
CA VAL A 21 4.28 -17.28 6.53
C VAL A 21 4.59 -16.82 7.95
N PHE A 22 5.67 -17.36 8.51
CA PHE A 22 6.22 -16.93 9.80
C PHE A 22 7.41 -15.98 9.63
N ASN A 23 7.70 -15.19 10.66
CA ASN A 23 8.92 -14.38 10.69
C ASN A 23 10.16 -15.29 10.77
N ASN A 24 11.28 -14.86 10.21
CA ASN A 24 12.53 -15.63 10.18
C ASN A 24 13.08 -15.99 11.56
N SER A 25 12.72 -15.22 12.60
CA SER A 25 13.08 -15.49 13.98
C SER A 25 12.27 -16.63 14.62
N ALA A 26 11.24 -17.15 13.94
CA ALA A 26 10.42 -18.25 14.43
C ALA A 26 11.04 -19.61 14.07
N GLU A 27 11.08 -20.50 15.05
CA GLU A 27 11.43 -21.91 14.86
C GLU A 27 10.18 -22.72 14.54
N LEU A 28 10.10 -23.27 13.33
CA LEU A 28 8.98 -24.09 12.88
C LEU A 28 9.10 -25.51 13.45
N LYS A 29 8.43 -25.78 14.57
CA LYS A 29 8.42 -27.09 15.25
C LYS A 29 7.30 -28.03 14.78
N VAL A 30 6.51 -27.62 13.79
CA VAL A 30 5.37 -28.38 13.29
C VAL A 30 5.68 -29.00 11.94
N HIS A 31 5.40 -30.29 11.80
CA HIS A 31 5.41 -30.95 10.50
C HIS A 31 4.01 -30.84 9.90
N VAL A 32 3.90 -30.13 8.78
CA VAL A 32 2.61 -29.88 8.12
C VAL A 32 2.65 -30.52 6.75
N SER A 33 1.81 -31.54 6.53
CA SER A 33 1.80 -32.31 5.28
C SER A 33 0.91 -31.70 4.19
N ASN A 34 -0.13 -30.97 4.59
CA ASN A 34 -1.21 -30.55 3.67
C ASN A 34 -1.22 -29.04 3.38
N HIS A 35 -0.31 -28.27 3.99
CA HIS A 35 -0.27 -26.81 3.83
C HIS A 35 1.18 -26.35 3.73
N ILE A 36 1.41 -25.30 2.94
CA ILE A 36 2.72 -24.65 2.90
C ILE A 36 2.86 -23.76 4.11
N VAL A 37 3.83 -24.08 4.96
CA VAL A 37 4.24 -23.27 6.10
C VAL A 37 5.72 -22.96 5.96
N VAL A 38 6.06 -21.68 5.79
CA VAL A 38 7.43 -21.25 5.51
C VAL A 38 7.80 -20.01 6.32
N ASN A 39 9.11 -19.82 6.53
CA ASN A 39 9.64 -18.56 7.02
C ASN A 39 9.70 -17.53 5.89
N ARG A 40 9.66 -16.23 6.24
CA ARG A 40 9.63 -15.10 5.29
C ARG A 40 10.73 -15.13 4.24
N CYS A 41 11.94 -15.58 4.59
CA CYS A 41 13.06 -15.72 3.64
C CYS A 41 12.76 -16.72 2.50
N ASN A 42 11.90 -17.71 2.74
CA ASN A 42 11.59 -18.78 1.79
C ASN A 42 10.28 -18.54 1.03
N LEU A 43 9.57 -17.44 1.28
CA LEU A 43 8.27 -17.15 0.64
C LEU A 43 8.38 -17.10 -0.89
N ASN A 44 9.38 -16.38 -1.42
CA ASN A 44 9.57 -16.28 -2.87
C ASN A 44 9.86 -17.65 -3.51
N TRP A 45 10.67 -18.46 -2.83
CA TRP A 45 10.97 -19.82 -3.27
C TRP A 45 9.70 -20.70 -3.25
N ALA A 46 8.86 -20.59 -2.21
CA ALA A 46 7.63 -21.36 -2.10
C ALA A 46 6.61 -20.97 -3.18
N ILE A 47 6.47 -19.67 -3.47
CA ILE A 47 5.63 -19.17 -4.56
C ILE A 47 6.15 -19.66 -5.91
N SER A 48 7.47 -19.69 -6.11
CA SER A 48 8.07 -20.08 -7.39
C SER A 48 7.91 -21.57 -7.71
N GLN A 49 7.54 -22.42 -6.75
CA GLN A 49 7.30 -23.84 -7.03
C GLN A 49 6.00 -24.08 -7.82
N TYR A 50 5.12 -23.09 -7.89
CA TYR A 50 3.83 -23.21 -8.57
C TYR A 50 3.95 -22.80 -10.05
N HIS A 51 3.94 -23.81 -10.93
CA HIS A 51 4.07 -23.64 -12.38
C HIS A 51 2.82 -24.01 -13.17
N ASP A 52 1.73 -24.36 -12.50
CA ASP A 52 0.48 -24.74 -13.17
C ASP A 52 -0.06 -23.57 -13.99
N ILE A 53 -0.18 -23.79 -15.30
CA ILE A 53 -0.77 -22.81 -16.21
C ILE A 53 -2.29 -22.87 -16.02
N ILE A 54 -2.80 -22.03 -15.13
CA ILE A 54 -4.24 -21.94 -14.80
C ILE A 54 -5.02 -21.12 -15.85
N LEU A 55 -4.35 -20.19 -16.52
CA LEU A 55 -4.95 -19.30 -17.53
C LEU A 55 -4.41 -19.62 -18.91
N ASN A 56 -5.29 -19.76 -19.89
CA ASN A 56 -4.89 -19.90 -21.29
C ASN A 56 -4.48 -18.56 -21.91
N ALA A 57 -3.77 -18.59 -23.04
CA ALA A 57 -3.25 -17.41 -23.71
C ALA A 57 -4.36 -16.37 -23.99
N THR A 58 -5.54 -16.80 -24.46
CA THR A 58 -6.67 -15.91 -24.72
C THR A 58 -7.20 -15.23 -23.47
N GLN A 59 -7.24 -15.92 -22.33
CA GLN A 59 -7.63 -15.34 -21.04
C GLN A 59 -6.60 -14.32 -20.57
N VAL A 60 -5.31 -14.65 -20.70
CA VAL A 60 -4.20 -13.73 -20.40
C VAL A 60 -4.32 -12.46 -21.25
N ASP A 61 -4.49 -12.60 -22.57
CA ASP A 61 -4.65 -11.46 -23.47
C ASP A 61 -5.87 -10.60 -23.12
N ARG A 62 -7.01 -11.21 -22.75
CA ARG A 62 -8.20 -10.47 -22.31
C ARG A 62 -7.93 -9.67 -21.04
N ILE A 63 -7.23 -10.25 -20.06
CA ILE A 63 -6.86 -9.56 -18.82
C ILE A 63 -5.89 -8.42 -19.14
N VAL A 64 -4.84 -8.67 -19.90
CA VAL A 64 -3.85 -7.67 -20.31
C VAL A 64 -4.52 -6.51 -21.06
N ASN A 65 -5.35 -6.80 -22.05
CA ASN A 65 -6.09 -5.77 -22.80
C ASN A 65 -7.06 -4.99 -21.92
N THR A 66 -7.68 -5.63 -20.93
CA THR A 66 -8.56 -4.95 -19.97
C THR A 66 -7.75 -4.02 -19.07
N ILE A 67 -6.62 -4.49 -18.54
CA ILE A 67 -5.70 -3.65 -17.76
C ILE A 67 -5.25 -2.48 -18.62
N GLN A 68 -4.68 -2.71 -19.81
CA GLN A 68 -4.19 -1.65 -20.69
C GLN A 68 -5.27 -0.64 -21.10
N ARG A 69 -6.52 -1.08 -21.27
CA ARG A 69 -7.64 -0.20 -21.64
C ARG A 69 -8.04 0.76 -20.53
N TYR A 70 -7.92 0.35 -19.26
CA TYR A 70 -8.28 1.17 -18.10
C TYR A 70 -7.09 1.77 -17.37
N TYR A 71 -5.91 1.20 -17.57
CA TYR A 71 -4.64 1.75 -17.15
C TYR A 71 -4.32 2.85 -18.14
N THR A 72 -4.83 4.05 -17.88
CA THR A 72 -4.19 5.27 -18.37
C THR A 72 -2.74 5.12 -17.96
N ILE A 73 -1.85 4.89 -18.92
CA ILE A 73 -0.42 5.10 -18.70
C ILE A 73 -0.38 6.58 -18.33
N ALA A 74 -0.34 6.88 -17.02
CA ALA A 74 -0.07 8.23 -16.57
C ALA A 74 1.16 8.64 -17.34
N ASP A 75 1.06 9.72 -18.10
CA ASP A 75 2.14 10.18 -18.96
C ASP A 75 3.42 10.16 -18.12
N LYS A 76 4.55 9.74 -18.69
CA LYS A 76 5.83 9.74 -17.97
C LYS A 76 6.08 11.11 -17.33
N GLU A 77 5.58 12.18 -17.95
CA GLU A 77 5.54 13.52 -17.36
C GLU A 77 4.59 13.65 -16.18
N GLU A 78 3.35 13.14 -16.26
CA GLU A 78 2.40 13.13 -15.14
C GLU A 78 2.94 12.35 -13.92
N ILE A 79 3.62 11.23 -14.15
CA ILE A 79 4.26 10.45 -13.07
C ILE A 79 5.39 11.26 -12.45
N ARG A 80 6.27 11.85 -13.26
CA ARG A 80 7.36 12.72 -12.75
C ARG A 80 6.81 13.93 -12.00
N GLN A 81 5.75 14.55 -12.51
CA GLN A 81 5.10 15.68 -11.86
C GLN A 81 4.45 15.26 -10.53
N HIS A 82 3.82 14.08 -10.49
CA HIS A 82 3.28 13.52 -9.26
C HIS A 82 4.39 13.31 -8.22
N GLU A 83 5.50 12.66 -8.59
CA GLU A 83 6.66 12.47 -7.71
C GLU A 83 7.17 13.81 -7.18
N HIS A 84 7.39 14.78 -8.08
CA HIS A 84 7.82 16.13 -7.71
C HIS A 84 6.86 16.80 -6.71
N ASN A 85 5.56 16.74 -6.96
CA ASN A 85 4.52 17.30 -6.09
C ASN A 85 4.50 16.64 -4.71
N VAL A 86 4.73 15.32 -4.64
CA VAL A 86 4.84 14.59 -3.37
C VAL A 86 6.07 15.05 -2.59
N TYR A 87 7.23 15.16 -3.25
CA TYR A 87 8.46 15.63 -2.61
C TYR A 87 8.34 17.07 -2.12
N ASP A 88 7.82 17.98 -2.94
CA ASP A 88 7.60 19.38 -2.57
C ASP A 88 6.65 19.50 -1.36
N ARG A 89 5.51 18.78 -1.38
CA ARG A 89 4.58 18.77 -0.24
C ARG A 89 5.25 18.30 1.05
N GLN A 90 6.04 17.23 0.99
CA GLN A 90 6.78 16.73 2.16
C GLN A 90 7.81 17.74 2.66
N TYR A 91 8.57 18.36 1.76
CA TYR A 91 9.57 19.35 2.11
C TYR A 91 8.94 20.58 2.75
N ARG A 92 7.85 21.11 2.17
CA ARG A 92 7.09 22.24 2.73
C ARG A 92 6.55 21.92 4.12
N ALA A 93 5.93 20.76 4.31
CA ALA A 93 5.42 20.34 5.60
C ALA A 93 6.54 20.25 6.65
N LYS A 94 7.68 19.63 6.32
CA LYS A 94 8.86 19.57 7.19
C LYS A 94 9.41 20.96 7.52
N SER A 95 9.44 21.87 6.55
CA SER A 95 9.91 23.24 6.75
C SER A 95 9.01 24.01 7.72
N LEU A 96 7.69 23.93 7.53
CA LEU A 96 6.72 24.55 8.45
C LEU A 96 6.87 23.99 9.86
N ILE A 97 7.01 22.67 10.01
CA ILE A 97 7.24 22.03 11.31
C ILE A 97 8.50 22.60 11.99
N ARG A 98 9.61 22.75 11.27
CA ARG A 98 10.85 23.34 11.82
C ARG A 98 10.67 24.79 12.26
N GLN A 99 9.79 25.54 11.61
CA GLN A 99 9.41 26.90 11.97
C GLN A 99 8.36 26.95 13.09
N GLY A 100 7.94 25.79 13.62
CA GLY A 100 6.89 25.71 14.63
C GLY A 100 5.50 25.99 14.07
N VAL A 101 5.27 25.80 12.77
CA VAL A 101 3.99 26.01 12.10
C VAL A 101 3.34 24.68 11.74
N CYS A 102 2.04 24.57 11.98
CA CYS A 102 1.24 23.39 11.67
C CYS A 102 1.07 23.26 10.15
N PRO A 103 1.51 22.15 9.53
CA PRO A 103 1.43 21.99 8.07
C PRO A 103 0.01 21.74 7.56
N GLN A 104 -0.97 21.49 8.45
CA GLN A 104 -2.36 21.24 8.06
C GLN A 104 -3.21 22.52 8.02
N CYS A 105 -2.97 23.47 8.93
CA CYS A 105 -3.83 24.65 9.06
C CYS A 105 -3.09 25.97 9.27
N GLY A 106 -1.74 25.96 9.26
CA GLY A 106 -0.92 27.16 9.47
C GLY A 106 -0.88 27.72 10.90
N GLY A 107 -1.56 27.08 11.87
CA GLY A 107 -1.52 27.49 13.29
C GLY A 107 -0.18 27.18 13.95
N GLN A 108 0.11 27.77 15.10
CA GLN A 108 1.37 27.52 15.83
C GLN A 108 1.41 26.09 16.40
N LEU A 109 2.56 25.44 16.35
CA LEU A 109 2.86 24.21 17.08
C LEU A 109 3.31 24.58 18.50
N VAL A 110 2.59 24.06 19.48
CA VAL A 110 2.84 24.30 20.91
C VAL A 110 3.25 22.99 21.58
N LEU A 111 4.23 23.06 22.49
CA LEU A 111 4.64 21.90 23.28
C LEU A 111 3.57 21.59 24.33
N ARG A 112 3.11 20.35 24.35
CA ARG A 112 2.12 19.83 25.30
C ARG A 112 2.68 18.59 26.01
N LYS A 113 2.17 18.30 27.21
CA LYS A 113 2.52 17.12 27.99
C LYS A 113 1.35 16.14 27.98
N GLY A 114 1.58 14.92 27.50
CA GLY A 114 0.60 13.83 27.49
C GLY A 114 1.02 12.67 28.39
N ARG A 115 0.22 11.59 28.38
CA ARG A 115 0.48 10.37 29.16
C ARG A 115 1.84 9.73 28.84
N TYR A 116 2.26 9.76 27.58
CA TYR A 116 3.48 9.09 27.09
C TYR A 116 4.68 10.03 26.92
N GLY A 117 4.61 11.25 27.47
CA GLY A 117 5.65 12.26 27.32
C GLY A 117 5.17 13.52 26.61
N SER A 118 6.12 14.37 26.24
CA SER A 118 5.84 15.66 25.59
C SER A 118 5.72 15.51 24.09
N PHE A 119 4.83 16.29 23.47
CA PHE A 119 4.60 16.31 22.03
C PHE A 119 4.24 17.72 21.56
N TYR A 120 4.45 18.03 20.29
CA TYR A 120 3.96 19.25 19.67
C TYR A 120 2.52 19.04 19.20
N GLY A 121 1.60 19.91 19.62
CA GLY A 121 0.21 19.93 19.16
C GLY A 121 -0.13 21.27 18.50
N CYS A 122 -1.07 21.26 17.56
CA CYS A 122 -1.54 22.51 16.96
C CYS A 122 -2.30 23.38 17.98
N SER A 123 -2.03 24.69 17.98
CA SER A 123 -2.73 25.70 18.79
C SER A 123 -4.24 25.73 18.50
N ASN A 124 -4.64 25.42 17.27
CA ASN A 124 -6.03 25.47 16.82
C ASN A 124 -6.85 24.23 17.20
N TYR A 125 -6.33 23.35 18.06
CA TYR A 125 -7.13 22.29 18.66
C TYR A 125 -8.35 22.90 19.40
N PRO A 126 -9.57 22.36 19.26
CA PRO A 126 -9.92 21.05 18.68
C PRO A 126 -10.15 21.01 17.16
N LYS A 127 -10.14 22.17 16.47
CA LYS A 127 -10.42 22.26 15.03
C LYS A 127 -9.32 21.63 14.18
N CYS A 128 -8.07 21.69 14.63
CA CYS A 128 -6.94 20.98 14.03
C CYS A 128 -6.34 20.00 15.04
N LYS A 129 -6.28 18.71 14.67
CA LYS A 129 -5.77 17.62 15.52
C LYS A 129 -4.34 17.19 15.16
N PHE A 130 -3.62 18.00 14.40
CA PHE A 130 -2.23 17.71 14.08
C PHE A 130 -1.39 17.59 15.36
N THR A 131 -0.61 16.51 15.45
CA THR A 131 0.34 16.26 16.52
C THR A 131 1.64 15.72 15.94
N LEU A 132 2.74 15.99 16.63
CA LEU A 132 4.08 15.54 16.26
C LEU A 132 4.81 15.16 17.56
N ASN A 133 5.36 13.95 17.61
CA ASN A 133 6.16 13.52 18.75
C ASN A 133 7.45 14.36 18.83
N LYS A 134 7.84 14.73 20.04
CA LYS A 134 9.10 15.42 20.29
C LYS A 134 10.25 14.43 20.33
#